data_AF-A0A2V9UGR5-F1
#
_entry.id   AF-A0A2V9UGR5-F1
#
_cell.length_a   1.000
_cell.length_b   1.000
_cell.length_c   1.000
_cell.angle_alpha   90.00
_cell.angle_beta   90.00
_cell.angle_gamma   90.00
#
_symmetry.space_group_name_H-M   'P 1'
#
loop_
_entity.id
_entity.type
_entity.pdbx_description
1 polymer ?
#
loop_
_entity_poly.entity_id
_entity_poly.type
_entity_poly.pdbx_seq_one_letter_code
_entity_poly.pdbx_strand_id
1 'polypeptide(L)'
;MTGRISPINLPEFDALYSAESWFRDYVAYCGVSDDGKKVYAIVAQISRCKPVMKNPLPGPGVSDGAGPDSACAQPFWQRAPVRVSFDVSGGAKQTFAIRRHVGDLVSEQGEEEEGSN
;
A
#
# COMPACT_ATOMS: atom_id res chain seq x y z
N MET A 1 30.40 -10.49 -13.81
CA MET A 1 29.25 -10.88 -12.97
C MET A 1 28.02 -10.92 -13.86
N THR A 2 27.35 -12.07 -13.99
CA THR A 2 26.09 -12.21 -14.72
C THR A 2 24.97 -12.47 -13.71
N GLY A 3 24.04 -11.52 -13.57
CA GLY A 3 22.84 -11.68 -12.74
C GLY A 3 21.65 -12.11 -13.59
N ARG A 4 20.74 -12.91 -13.02
CA ARG A 4 19.45 -13.24 -13.64
C ARG A 4 18.40 -12.26 -13.11
N ILE A 5 17.80 -11.50 -14.02
CA ILE A 5 16.66 -10.63 -13.73
C ILE A 5 15.40 -11.39 -14.11
N SER A 6 14.44 -11.48 -13.19
CA SER A 6 13.13 -12.09 -13.43
C SER A 6 12.04 -11.06 -13.12
N PRO A 7 11.02 -10.93 -13.98
CA PRO A 7 9.88 -10.06 -13.69
C PRO A 7 9.10 -10.61 -12.48
N ILE A 8 8.53 -9.70 -11.69
CA ILE A 8 7.64 -10.02 -10.59
C ILE A 8 6.25 -9.56 -10.97
N ASN A 9 5.24 -10.39 -10.70
CA ASN A 9 3.84 -10.03 -10.89
C ASN A 9 3.31 -9.42 -9.59
N LEU A 10 2.98 -8.12 -9.62
CA LEU A 10 2.38 -7.40 -8.52
C LEU A 10 0.88 -7.21 -8.81
N PRO A 11 -0.03 -7.74 -7.97
CA PRO A 11 -1.47 -7.59 -8.18
C PRO A 11 -1.89 -6.13 -8.20
N GLU A 12 -2.71 -5.72 -9.18
CA GLU A 12 -3.31 -4.38 -9.28
C GLU A 12 -2.28 -3.22 -9.32
N PHE A 13 -1.00 -3.53 -9.55
CA PHE A 13 0.03 -2.52 -9.70
C PHE A 13 -0.04 -1.90 -11.09
N ASP A 14 -0.19 -0.58 -11.12
CA ASP A 14 -0.14 0.22 -12.34
C ASP A 14 1.08 1.15 -12.27
N ALA A 15 2.06 0.94 -13.16
CA ALA A 15 3.31 1.70 -13.16
C ALA A 15 3.14 3.18 -13.57
N LEU A 16 1.99 3.58 -14.11
CA LEU A 16 1.69 4.96 -14.45
C LEU A 16 1.06 5.69 -13.27
N TYR A 17 0.11 5.04 -12.58
CA TYR A 17 -0.69 5.70 -11.55
C TYR A 17 -0.21 5.44 -10.12
N SER A 18 0.69 4.49 -9.92
CA SER A 18 1.10 4.03 -8.60
C SER A 18 2.62 4.07 -8.41
N ALA A 19 3.05 4.77 -7.35
CA ALA A 19 4.43 4.72 -6.90
C ALA A 19 4.67 3.53 -5.95
N GLU A 20 5.77 2.81 -6.15
CA GLU A 20 6.22 1.74 -5.26
C GLU A 20 7.27 2.18 -4.25
N SER A 21 7.31 1.49 -3.11
CA SER A 21 8.28 1.72 -2.05
C SER A 21 8.73 0.42 -1.40
N TRP A 22 10.04 0.26 -1.23
CA TRP A 22 10.66 -1.00 -0.84
C TRP A 22 11.17 -1.00 0.60
N PHE A 23 10.91 -2.09 1.32
CA PHE A 23 11.49 -2.36 2.62
C PHE A 23 11.82 -3.85 2.78
N ARG A 24 13.12 -4.18 2.77
CA ARG A 24 13.61 -5.56 2.86
C ARG A 24 13.04 -6.43 1.73
N ASP A 25 12.23 -7.43 2.05
CA ASP A 25 11.52 -8.30 1.11
C ASP A 25 10.06 -7.90 0.88
N TYR A 26 9.66 -6.73 1.36
CA TYR A 26 8.34 -6.15 1.15
C TYR A 26 8.40 -5.02 0.13
N VAL A 27 7.35 -4.93 -0.68
CA VAL A 27 7.01 -3.78 -1.51
C VAL A 27 5.64 -3.27 -1.11
N ALA A 28 5.50 -1.95 -1.01
CA ALA A 28 4.24 -1.27 -0.77
C ALA A 28 3.92 -0.36 -1.96
N TYR A 29 2.65 -0.33 -2.35
CA TYR A 29 2.14 0.49 -3.45
C TYR A 29 0.63 0.66 -3.33
N CYS A 30 0.07 1.62 -4.06
CA CYS A 30 -1.37 1.68 -4.23
C CYS A 30 -1.81 0.85 -5.43
N GLY A 31 -2.65 -0.15 -5.20
CA GLY A 31 -3.29 -0.88 -6.28
C GLY A 31 -4.49 -0.11 -6.81
N VAL A 32 -4.69 -0.11 -8.12
CA VAL A 32 -5.87 0.47 -8.77
C VAL A 32 -6.73 -0.68 -9.27
N SER A 33 -8.03 -0.64 -9.00
CA SER A 33 -8.96 -1.63 -9.54
C SER A 33 -9.06 -1.52 -11.07
N ASP A 34 -9.44 -2.61 -11.73
CA ASP A 34 -9.61 -2.64 -13.20
C ASP A 34 -10.59 -1.57 -13.72
N ASP A 35 -11.55 -1.15 -12.89
CA ASP A 35 -12.51 -0.08 -13.21
C ASP A 35 -12.01 1.33 -12.88
N GLY A 36 -10.79 1.47 -12.31
CA GLY A 36 -10.18 2.74 -11.91
C GLY A 36 -10.82 3.39 -10.68
N LYS A 37 -11.96 2.89 -10.22
CA LYS A 37 -12.80 3.56 -9.20
C LYS A 37 -12.32 3.36 -7.78
N LYS A 38 -11.51 2.33 -7.52
CA LYS A 38 -11.05 1.97 -6.17
C LYS A 38 -9.54 1.94 -6.14
N VAL A 39 -9.00 2.52 -5.08
CA VAL A 39 -7.59 2.45 -4.75
C VAL A 39 -7.43 1.58 -3.50
N TYR A 40 -6.40 0.74 -3.50
CA TYR A 40 -6.08 -0.17 -2.41
C TYR A 40 -4.66 0.08 -1.90
N ALA A 41 -4.45 0.08 -0.59
CA ALA A 41 -3.13 -0.06 0.00
C ALA A 41 -2.71 -1.52 -0.08
N ILE A 42 -1.68 -1.81 -0.88
CA ILE A 42 -1.15 -3.16 -1.03
C ILE A 42 0.26 -3.22 -0.46
N VAL A 43 0.50 -4.25 0.34
CA VAL A 43 1.85 -4.64 0.75
C VAL A 43 2.04 -6.08 0.30
N ALA A 44 3.05 -6.34 -0.52
CA ALA A 44 3.38 -7.66 -1.01
C ALA A 44 4.75 -8.10 -0.51
N GLN A 45 4.83 -9.37 -0.11
CA GLN A 45 6.10 -10.00 0.25
C GLN A 45 6.64 -10.74 -0.97
N ILE A 46 7.76 -10.28 -1.52
CA ILE A 46 8.31 -10.77 -2.78
C ILE A 46 8.65 -12.26 -2.72
N SER A 47 9.20 -12.70 -1.60
CA SER A 47 9.57 -14.10 -1.37
C SER A 47 8.38 -15.07 -1.43
N ARG A 48 7.14 -14.57 -1.25
CA ARG A 48 5.91 -15.36 -1.29
C ARG A 48 5.06 -15.14 -2.54
N CYS A 49 5.44 -14.19 -3.40
CA CYS A 49 4.67 -13.75 -4.57
C CYS A 49 3.18 -13.49 -4.26
N LYS A 50 2.87 -13.03 -3.05
CA LYS A 50 1.50 -12.81 -2.56
C LYS A 50 1.40 -11.49 -1.78
N PRO A 51 0.26 -10.77 -1.90
CA PRO A 51 -0.02 -9.64 -1.03
C PRO A 51 -0.19 -10.15 0.41
N VAL A 52 0.56 -9.57 1.33
CA VAL A 52 0.36 -9.78 2.78
C VAL A 52 -0.71 -8.85 3.34
N MET A 53 -1.03 -7.77 2.61
CA MET A 53 -2.05 -6.79 2.96
C MET A 53 -2.69 -6.23 1.69
N LYS A 54 -4.01 -6.11 1.69
CA LYS A 54 -4.79 -5.37 0.70
C LYS A 54 -5.95 -4.69 1.42
N ASN A 55 -5.86 -3.37 1.62
CA ASN A 55 -6.90 -2.60 2.30
C ASN A 55 -7.45 -1.52 1.37
N PRO A 56 -8.78 -1.35 1.24
CA PRO A 56 -9.33 -0.26 0.45
C PRO A 56 -8.94 1.07 1.08
N LEU A 57 -8.50 2.02 0.25
CA LEU A 57 -8.15 3.36 0.66
C LEU A 57 -9.35 4.30 0.44
N PRO A 58 -9.64 5.19 1.41
CA PRO A 58 -10.66 6.21 1.23
C PRO A 58 -10.13 7.30 0.30
N GLY A 59 -10.86 7.58 -0.79
CA GLY A 59 -10.49 8.62 -1.74
C GLY A 59 -11.18 8.42 -3.09
N PRO A 60 -11.11 9.42 -3.99
CA PRO A 60 -11.53 9.23 -5.37
C PRO A 60 -10.64 8.18 -6.03
N GLY A 61 -11.23 7.39 -6.93
CA GLY A 61 -10.46 6.53 -7.83
C GLY A 61 -9.55 7.34 -8.77
N VAL A 62 -8.78 6.62 -9.57
CA VAL A 62 -8.01 7.22 -10.66
C VAL A 62 -8.96 7.57 -11.81
N SER A 63 -9.00 8.85 -12.18
CA SER A 63 -9.77 9.31 -13.33
C SER A 63 -9.02 9.06 -14.63
N ASP A 64 -9.75 8.87 -15.72
CA ASP A 64 -9.16 8.72 -17.06
C ASP A 64 -8.40 10.00 -17.45
N GLY A 65 -7.14 9.86 -17.85
CA GLY A 65 -6.24 11.00 -18.11
C GLY A 65 -5.63 11.66 -16.87
N ALA A 66 -5.69 11.02 -15.69
CA ALA A 66 -4.99 11.51 -14.51
C ALA A 66 -3.47 11.54 -14.72
N GLY A 67 -2.80 12.45 -14.02
CA GLY A 67 -1.34 12.55 -14.04
C GLY A 67 -0.65 11.32 -13.43
N PRO A 68 0.68 11.19 -13.58
CA PRO A 68 1.42 10.12 -12.95
C PRO A 68 1.26 10.15 -11.42
N ASP A 69 1.33 8.99 -10.78
CA ASP A 69 1.20 8.80 -9.32
C ASP A 69 -0.13 9.31 -8.73
N SER A 70 -1.18 9.42 -9.55
CA SER A 70 -2.48 9.93 -9.12
C SER A 70 -3.23 9.00 -8.16
N ALA A 71 -2.85 7.71 -8.07
CA ALA A 71 -3.48 6.80 -7.12
C ALA A 71 -3.07 7.12 -5.69
N CYS A 72 -1.78 7.36 -5.46
CA CYS A 72 -1.23 7.86 -4.20
C CYS A 72 0.25 8.24 -4.35
N ALA A 73 0.73 9.08 -3.42
CA ALA A 73 2.15 9.33 -3.29
C ALA A 73 2.90 8.07 -2.83
N GLN A 74 4.22 8.07 -3.05
CA GLN A 74 5.08 6.95 -2.67
C GLN A 74 4.90 6.55 -1.19
N PRO A 75 4.61 5.27 -0.88
CA PRO A 75 4.40 4.83 0.49
C PRO A 75 5.65 5.03 1.36
N PHE A 76 5.44 5.42 2.62
CA PHE A 76 6.52 5.73 3.56
C PHE A 76 6.70 4.63 4.61
N TRP A 77 7.91 4.09 4.72
CA TRP A 77 8.25 3.04 5.67
C TRP A 77 8.88 3.59 6.95
N GLN A 78 8.31 3.21 8.10
CA GLN A 78 8.91 3.37 9.42
C GLN A 78 9.50 2.04 9.88
N ARG A 79 10.69 2.07 10.49
CA ARG A 79 11.45 0.84 10.81
C ARG A 79 11.20 0.30 12.22
N ALA A 80 10.88 1.17 13.17
CA ALA A 80 10.76 0.81 14.59
C ALA A 80 9.59 1.57 15.25
N PRO A 81 8.41 0.93 15.42
CA PRO A 81 8.02 -0.38 14.89
C PRO A 81 7.92 -0.37 13.36
N VAL A 82 7.93 -1.55 12.72
CA VAL A 82 7.76 -1.64 11.26
C VAL A 82 6.34 -1.22 10.89
N ARG A 83 6.22 -0.09 10.19
CA ARG A 83 4.95 0.46 9.71
C ARG A 83 5.11 0.98 8.29
N VAL A 84 4.02 1.05 7.56
CA VAL A 84 3.94 1.70 6.24
C VAL A 84 2.77 2.66 6.22
N SER A 85 3.01 3.86 5.71
CA SER A 85 1.98 4.88 5.52
C SER A 85 1.69 5.11 4.04
N PHE A 86 0.42 5.28 3.71
CA PHE A 86 -0.09 5.60 2.39
C PHE A 86 -0.76 6.97 2.43
N ASP A 87 -0.40 7.83 1.48
CA ASP A 87 -0.95 9.17 1.33
C ASP A 87 -1.75 9.25 0.03
N VAL A 88 -3.08 9.19 0.17
CA VAL A 88 -4.03 9.15 -0.95
C VAL A 88 -4.37 10.57 -1.33
N SER A 89 -4.30 10.89 -2.62
CA SER A 89 -4.68 12.21 -3.13
C SER A 89 -6.13 12.55 -2.76
N GLY A 90 -6.30 13.53 -1.88
CA GLY A 90 -7.63 13.96 -1.40
C GLY A 90 -8.22 13.10 -0.27
N GLY A 91 -7.45 12.16 0.30
CA GLY A 91 -7.86 11.31 1.42
C GLY A 91 -7.03 11.53 2.69
N ALA A 92 -7.41 10.84 3.77
CA ALA A 92 -6.65 10.82 5.01
C ALA A 92 -5.51 9.79 4.92
N LYS A 93 -4.31 10.19 5.36
CA LYS A 93 -3.14 9.30 5.46
C LYS A 93 -3.49 8.06 6.29
N GLN A 94 -3.27 6.87 5.71
CA GLN A 94 -3.49 5.59 6.39
C GLN A 94 -2.15 4.97 6.76
N THR A 95 -2.01 4.47 7.98
CA THR A 95 -0.79 3.79 8.44
C THR A 95 -1.10 2.39 8.92
N PHE A 96 -0.33 1.42 8.45
CA PHE A 96 -0.49 0.02 8.78
C PHE A 96 0.80 -0.50 9.42
N ALA A 97 0.67 -1.17 10.56
CA ALA A 97 1.80 -1.89 11.16
C ALA A 97 2.03 -3.20 10.41
N ILE A 98 3.29 -3.58 10.16
CA ILE A 98 3.65 -4.87 9.57
C ILE A 98 4.20 -5.77 10.66
N ARG A 99 3.39 -6.73 11.13
CA ARG A 99 3.81 -7.75 12.09
C ARG A 99 4.50 -8.90 11.35
N ARG A 100 5.57 -9.41 11.96
CA ARG A 100 6.41 -10.50 11.43
C ARG A 100 5.66 -11.84 11.33
N HIS A 101 4.55 -11.98 12.06
CA HIS A 101 3.61 -13.08 11.92
C HIS A 101 2.51 -12.69 10.94
N VAL A 102 2.44 -13.42 9.83
CA VAL A 102 1.35 -13.35 8.85
C VAL A 102 0.05 -13.65 9.58
N GLY A 103 -0.81 -12.64 9.73
CA GLY A 103 -2.17 -12.86 10.22
C GLY A 103 -2.82 -11.69 10.95
N ASP A 104 -2.09 -10.69 11.41
CA ASP A 104 -2.73 -9.62 12.18
C ASP A 104 -2.04 -8.27 11.99
N LEU A 105 -2.58 -7.45 11.09
CA LEU A 105 -2.19 -6.05 10.92
C LEU A 105 -3.40 -5.20 11.29
N VAL A 106 -3.33 -4.57 12.46
CA VAL A 106 -4.32 -3.62 12.96
C VAL A 106 -4.23 -2.36 12.10
N SER A 107 -5.36 -1.98 11.50
CA SER A 107 -5.54 -0.64 10.96
C SER A 107 -5.66 0.31 12.15
N GLU A 108 -4.66 1.16 12.41
CA GLU A 108 -4.78 2.25 13.38
C GLU A 108 -5.64 3.36 12.72
N GLN A 109 -6.90 3.05 12.40
CA GLN A 109 -7.92 4.09 12.17
C GLN A 109 -8.37 4.53 13.56
N GLY A 110 -8.13 5.81 13.88
CA GLY A 110 -8.33 6.37 15.20
C GLY A 110 -9.67 5.99 15.83
N GLU A 111 -9.60 5.19 16.89
CA GLU A 111 -10.58 5.20 17.96
C GLU A 111 -10.13 6.32 18.92
N GLU A 112 -10.63 7.53 18.71
CA GLU A 112 -10.68 8.53 19.78
C GLU A 112 -11.96 8.28 20.60
N GLU A 113 -11.72 7.67 21.76
CA GLU A 113 -12.39 7.74 23.07
C GLU A 113 -13.92 7.90 23.18
N GLU A 114 -14.53 7.00 23.98
CA GLU A 114 -15.22 7.46 25.18
C GLU A 114 -15.00 6.48 26.33
N GLY A 115 -14.16 6.87 27.29
CA GLY A 115 -14.22 6.35 28.64
C GLY A 115 -14.96 7.36 29.53
N SER A 116 -16.02 6.91 30.21
CA SER A 116 -16.29 7.40 31.57
C SER A 116 -16.98 6.30 32.36
N ASN A 117 -16.29 5.87 33.41
CA ASN A 117 -16.91 5.38 34.64
C ASN A 117 -17.72 6.50 35.31
#